data_AF-A0A1A8WJK0-F1
#
_entry.id   AF-A0A1A8WJK0-F1
#
_cell.length_a   1.000
_cell.length_b   1.000
_cell.length_c   1.000
_cell.angle_alpha   90.00
_cell.angle_beta   90.00
_cell.angle_gamma   90.00
#
_symmetry.space_group_name_H-M   'P 1'
#
loop_
_entity.id
_entity.type
_entity.pdbx_description
1 polymer ?
#
loop_
_entity_poly.entity_id
_entity_poly.type
_entity_poly.pdbx_seq_one_letter_code
_entity_poly.pdbx_strand_id
1 'polypeptide(L)'
;MATILQGNFIESLPSKVYYRKMFESLTDYCFGSDDKKKFKEAISKLNKYGKINSIENRLMKALCRVSFTYTGEECDIQCHKLYYWLGNELLLSELEKDSFPEVIKLLEDVSNALHERDNCKCIFFKNTNKETFEKMKVVSDYCEDHEQIEKTLELHKKTCDSKFNEYLLKATSIYEEVYKCTENNSEEYCSVIKEHVPSCFKKKLSHLKCEIKQVSAENKGESQYNTTILDPEYVIN
;
A
#
# COMPACT_ATOMS: atom_id res chain seq x y z
N MET A 1 -23.14 -10.76 -22.02
CA MET A 1 -23.96 -10.08 -20.99
C MET A 1 -23.02 -9.20 -20.18
N ALA A 2 -23.41 -7.98 -19.83
CA ALA A 2 -22.61 -7.19 -18.88
C ALA A 2 -22.79 -7.83 -17.50
N THR A 3 -21.71 -8.37 -16.95
CA THR A 3 -21.66 -8.94 -15.61
C THR A 3 -21.67 -7.81 -14.58
N ILE A 4 -21.99 -8.13 -13.32
CA ILE A 4 -21.91 -7.19 -12.19
C ILE A 4 -20.43 -7.12 -11.76
N LEU A 5 -19.89 -5.92 -11.50
CA LEU A 5 -18.55 -5.80 -10.94
C LEU A 5 -18.54 -6.23 -9.47
N GLN A 6 -17.78 -7.28 -9.16
CA GLN A 6 -17.81 -7.89 -7.85
C GLN A 6 -16.65 -7.41 -6.96
N GLY A 7 -16.83 -7.47 -5.64
CA GLY A 7 -15.82 -7.02 -4.68
C GLY A 7 -14.54 -7.84 -4.70
N ASN A 8 -14.50 -8.97 -5.41
CA ASN A 8 -13.28 -9.74 -5.65
C ASN A 8 -12.30 -9.01 -6.60
N PHE A 9 -12.81 -8.11 -7.45
CA PHE A 9 -12.01 -7.24 -8.33
C PHE A 9 -11.10 -6.28 -7.55
N ILE A 10 -11.43 -5.97 -6.28
CA ILE A 10 -10.57 -5.16 -5.41
C ILE A 10 -9.16 -5.78 -5.32
N GLU A 11 -9.07 -7.11 -5.30
CA GLU A 11 -7.78 -7.80 -5.27
C GLU A 11 -6.98 -7.65 -6.56
N SER A 12 -7.61 -7.32 -7.68
CA SER A 12 -6.99 -7.13 -8.99
C SER A 12 -6.59 -5.68 -9.28
N LEU A 13 -6.77 -4.77 -8.32
CA LEU A 13 -6.42 -3.37 -8.48
C LEU A 13 -4.89 -3.17 -8.61
N PRO A 14 -4.43 -2.18 -9.42
CA PRO A 14 -3.02 -1.90 -9.66
C PRO A 14 -2.16 -1.85 -8.39
N SER A 15 -2.59 -1.10 -7.38
CA SER A 15 -1.88 -0.92 -6.11
C SER A 15 -1.62 -2.26 -5.42
N LYS A 16 -2.66 -3.09 -5.30
CA LYS A 16 -2.57 -4.42 -4.69
C LYS A 16 -1.71 -5.38 -5.49
N VAL A 17 -1.83 -5.35 -6.82
CA VAL A 17 -0.99 -6.15 -7.72
C VAL A 17 0.48 -5.75 -7.55
N TYR A 18 0.78 -4.46 -7.47
CA TYR A 18 2.12 -3.94 -7.23
C TYR A 18 2.68 -4.45 -5.91
N TYR A 19 1.93 -4.29 -4.82
CA TYR A 19 2.35 -4.73 -3.48
C TYR A 19 2.70 -6.21 -3.43
N ARG A 20 1.87 -7.08 -4.01
CA ARG A 20 2.16 -8.52 -4.05
C ARG A 20 3.43 -8.83 -4.84
N LYS A 21 3.56 -8.25 -6.04
CA LYS A 21 4.72 -8.48 -6.91
C LYS A 21 6.03 -7.97 -6.29
N MET A 22 5.97 -6.83 -5.61
CA MET A 22 7.16 -6.16 -5.07
C MET A 22 7.49 -6.65 -3.67
N PHE A 23 6.55 -6.61 -2.73
CA PHE A 23 6.86 -6.74 -1.31
C PHE A 23 6.51 -8.10 -0.71
N GLU A 24 5.79 -8.95 -1.43
CA GLU A 24 5.39 -10.29 -0.98
C GLU A 24 6.12 -11.42 -1.73
N SER A 25 7.12 -11.07 -2.54
CA SER A 25 7.96 -12.07 -3.23
C SER A 25 8.72 -12.96 -2.24
N LEU A 26 8.86 -14.24 -2.61
CA LEU A 26 9.64 -15.21 -1.83
C LEU A 26 11.15 -14.99 -1.94
N THR A 27 11.60 -14.27 -2.97
CA THR A 27 13.03 -13.98 -3.22
C THR A 27 13.65 -13.27 -2.01
N ASP A 28 14.74 -13.83 -1.52
CA ASP A 28 15.48 -13.24 -0.41
C ASP A 28 16.53 -12.25 -0.91
N TYR A 29 16.17 -10.97 -0.86
CA TYR A 29 17.08 -9.87 -1.17
C TYR A 29 18.01 -9.53 0.00
N CYS A 30 17.81 -10.10 1.20
CA CYS A 30 18.61 -9.75 2.39
C CYS A 30 19.91 -10.54 2.52
N PHE A 31 20.15 -11.58 1.70
CA PHE A 31 21.29 -12.51 1.83
C PHE A 31 22.67 -11.83 2.00
N GLY A 32 22.93 -10.72 1.30
CA GLY A 32 24.20 -9.98 1.41
C GLY A 32 24.25 -8.96 2.56
N SER A 33 23.10 -8.67 3.19
CA SER A 33 22.94 -7.68 4.24
C SER A 33 22.77 -8.30 5.62
N ASP A 34 22.34 -9.56 5.70
CA ASP A 34 22.08 -10.25 6.95
C ASP A 34 23.29 -10.23 7.89
N ASP A 35 24.52 -10.34 7.37
CA ASP A 35 25.74 -10.31 8.19
C ASP A 35 26.26 -8.91 8.54
N LYS A 36 25.64 -7.85 8.03
CA LYS A 36 26.05 -6.48 8.33
C LYS A 36 25.64 -6.12 9.76
N LYS A 37 26.63 -5.78 10.59
CA LYS A 37 26.43 -5.35 11.98
C LYS A 37 25.37 -4.25 12.14
N LYS A 38 25.41 -3.21 11.30
CA LYS A 38 24.45 -2.10 11.33
C LYS A 38 23.01 -2.55 11.07
N PHE A 39 22.82 -3.50 10.15
CA PHE A 39 21.51 -4.05 9.81
C PHE A 39 20.96 -4.89 10.98
N LYS A 40 21.75 -5.82 11.52
CA LYS A 40 21.39 -6.59 12.73
C LYS A 40 21.02 -5.68 13.91
N GLU A 41 21.80 -4.63 14.14
CA GLU A 41 21.54 -3.65 15.19
C GLU A 41 20.22 -2.90 14.97
N ALA A 42 19.93 -2.46 13.73
CA ALA A 42 18.68 -1.78 13.42
C ALA A 42 17.45 -2.68 13.64
N ILE A 43 17.50 -3.93 13.16
CA ILE A 43 16.43 -4.91 13.32
C ILE A 43 16.19 -5.22 14.81
N SER A 44 17.26 -5.41 15.58
CA SER A 44 17.13 -5.78 17.01
C SER A 44 16.34 -4.76 17.85
N LYS A 45 16.24 -3.51 17.40
CA LYS A 45 15.42 -2.49 18.06
C LYS A 45 13.92 -2.74 17.89
N LEU A 46 13.50 -3.48 16.86
CA LEU A 46 12.11 -3.89 16.64
C LEU A 46 11.66 -4.96 17.64
N ASN A 47 12.58 -5.75 18.20
CA ASN A 47 12.30 -6.81 19.18
C ASN A 47 11.55 -6.31 20.44
N LYS A 48 11.60 -5.00 20.75
CA LYS A 48 10.81 -4.41 21.84
C LYS A 48 9.30 -4.50 21.58
N TYR A 49 8.88 -4.70 20.34
CA TYR A 49 7.49 -4.81 19.93
C TYR A 49 7.17 -6.25 19.55
N GLY A 50 6.73 -7.05 20.52
CA GLY A 50 6.47 -8.48 20.30
C GLY A 50 5.50 -8.80 19.15
N LYS A 51 4.60 -7.87 18.81
CA LYS A 51 3.66 -7.98 17.67
C LYS A 51 4.34 -7.85 16.30
N ILE A 52 5.53 -7.25 16.24
CA ILE A 52 6.33 -7.12 15.02
C ILE A 52 7.11 -8.40 14.74
N ASN A 53 7.54 -9.12 15.77
CA ASN A 53 8.35 -10.33 15.62
C ASN A 53 7.70 -11.37 14.69
N SER A 54 6.36 -11.49 14.70
CA SER A 54 5.65 -12.43 13.80
C SER A 54 5.65 -12.03 12.32
N ILE A 55 5.90 -10.75 12.02
CA ILE A 55 5.90 -10.21 10.65
C ILE A 55 7.28 -9.64 10.24
N GLU A 56 8.28 -9.67 11.12
CA GLU A 56 9.59 -9.05 10.94
C GLU A 56 10.23 -9.45 9.61
N ASN A 57 10.35 -10.77 9.35
CA ASN A 57 10.94 -11.29 8.12
C ASN A 57 10.26 -10.74 6.85
N ARG A 58 8.93 -10.61 6.89
CA ARG A 58 8.15 -10.04 5.77
C ARG A 58 8.48 -8.56 5.56
N LEU A 59 8.58 -7.78 6.63
CA LEU A 59 8.97 -6.37 6.55
C LEU A 59 10.41 -6.21 6.03
N MET A 60 11.35 -7.04 6.51
CA MET A 60 12.76 -6.96 6.14
C MET A 60 12.98 -7.27 4.66
N LYS A 61 12.34 -8.33 4.14
CA LYS A 61 12.44 -8.68 2.71
C LYS A 61 11.99 -7.55 1.79
N ALA A 62 10.91 -6.85 2.14
CA ALA A 62 10.43 -5.70 1.37
C ALA A 62 11.42 -4.53 1.41
N LEU A 63 11.98 -4.21 2.58
CA LEU A 63 13.02 -3.18 2.76
C LEU A 63 14.30 -3.51 1.98
N CYS A 64 14.77 -4.76 2.08
CA CYS A 64 15.93 -5.24 1.32
C CYS A 64 15.69 -5.11 -0.17
N ARG A 65 14.52 -5.51 -0.69
CA ARG A 65 14.23 -5.41 -2.12
C ARG A 65 14.37 -3.97 -2.64
N VAL A 66 13.78 -3.00 -1.95
CA VAL A 66 13.85 -1.59 -2.38
C VAL A 66 15.29 -1.08 -2.31
N SER A 67 16.12 -1.56 -1.37
CA SER A 67 17.52 -1.15 -1.28
C SER A 67 18.39 -1.50 -2.50
N PHE A 68 17.96 -2.41 -3.38
CA PHE A 68 18.66 -2.72 -4.64
C PHE A 68 18.33 -1.76 -5.80
N THR A 69 17.36 -0.87 -5.60
CA THR A 69 17.05 0.18 -6.57
C THR A 69 18.10 1.29 -6.48
N TYR A 70 18.52 1.87 -7.60
CA TYR A 70 19.42 3.02 -7.59
C TYR A 70 18.70 4.29 -7.12
N THR A 71 19.42 5.19 -6.47
CA THR A 71 18.88 6.51 -6.10
C THR A 71 18.34 7.27 -7.30
N GLY A 72 17.22 7.98 -7.13
CA GLY A 72 16.53 8.74 -8.18
C GLY A 72 15.02 8.60 -8.07
N GLU A 73 14.29 9.03 -9.10
CA GLU A 73 12.82 9.04 -9.11
C GLU A 73 12.19 7.67 -8.82
N GLU A 74 12.76 6.59 -9.38
CA GLU A 74 12.27 5.22 -9.12
C GLU A 74 12.45 4.83 -7.65
N CYS A 75 13.55 5.24 -7.00
CA CYS A 75 13.74 5.02 -5.57
C CYS A 75 12.66 5.75 -4.76
N ASP A 76 12.36 7.01 -5.08
CA ASP A 76 11.34 7.78 -4.37
C ASP A 76 9.96 7.13 -4.51
N ILE A 77 9.58 6.73 -5.73
CA ILE A 77 8.32 6.03 -6.02
C ILE A 77 8.23 4.72 -5.23
N GLN A 78 9.29 3.91 -5.25
CA GLN A 78 9.31 2.65 -4.51
C GLN A 78 9.26 2.86 -3.00
N CYS A 79 9.94 3.88 -2.47
CA CYS A 79 9.91 4.21 -1.06
C CYS A 79 8.53 4.66 -0.59
N HIS A 80 7.81 5.45 -1.41
CA HIS A 80 6.44 5.85 -1.09
C HIS A 80 5.50 4.64 -1.05
N LYS A 81 5.58 3.75 -2.05
CA LYS A 81 4.79 2.52 -2.08
C LYS A 81 5.15 1.58 -0.93
N LEU A 82 6.44 1.46 -0.61
CA LEU A 82 6.94 0.68 0.51
C LEU A 82 6.40 1.23 1.84
N TYR A 83 6.39 2.55 2.03
CA TYR A 83 5.83 3.19 3.21
C TYR A 83 4.37 2.80 3.45
N TYR A 84 3.53 2.85 2.41
CA TYR A 84 2.13 2.47 2.52
C TYR A 84 1.92 0.98 2.77
N TRP A 85 2.76 0.13 2.17
CA TRP A 85 2.69 -1.30 2.41
C TRP A 85 3.17 -1.68 3.81
N LEU A 86 4.32 -1.16 4.27
CA LEU A 86 4.86 -1.41 5.61
C LEU A 86 3.85 -0.99 6.68
N GLY A 87 3.32 0.23 6.59
CA GLY A 87 2.35 0.68 7.59
C GLY A 87 1.03 -0.09 7.51
N ASN A 88 0.63 -0.63 6.35
CA ASN A 88 -0.51 -1.56 6.27
C ASN A 88 -0.25 -2.85 7.05
N GLU A 89 0.93 -3.45 6.91
CA GLU A 89 1.31 -4.60 7.72
C GLU A 89 1.30 -4.27 9.22
N LEU A 90 1.73 -3.05 9.60
CA LEU A 90 1.64 -2.57 10.98
C LEU A 90 0.18 -2.34 11.46
N LEU A 91 -0.72 -1.91 10.59
CA LEU A 91 -2.15 -1.77 10.90
C LEU A 91 -2.82 -3.14 11.12
N LEU A 92 -2.45 -4.13 10.30
CA LEU A 92 -2.92 -5.51 10.41
C LEU A 92 -2.29 -6.24 11.60
N SER A 93 -1.10 -5.81 12.03
CA SER A 93 -0.53 -6.23 13.30
C SER A 93 -1.32 -5.61 14.45
N GLU A 94 -1.55 -6.37 15.52
CA GLU A 94 -2.15 -5.86 16.77
C GLU A 94 -1.20 -4.93 17.55
N LEU A 95 -0.34 -4.17 16.86
CA LEU A 95 0.55 -3.17 17.43
C LEU A 95 -0.27 -2.10 18.17
N GLU A 96 0.20 -1.68 19.32
CA GLU A 96 -0.42 -0.60 20.09
C GLU A 96 -0.45 0.71 19.29
N LYS A 97 -1.54 1.48 19.42
CA LYS A 97 -1.75 2.71 18.63
C LYS A 97 -0.59 3.70 18.79
N ASP A 98 -0.10 3.88 20.01
CA ASP A 98 0.94 4.85 20.35
C ASP A 98 2.34 4.41 19.91
N SER A 99 2.50 3.13 19.57
CA SER A 99 3.78 2.57 19.07
C SER A 99 3.97 2.78 17.57
N PHE A 100 2.91 3.11 16.82
CA PHE A 100 2.96 3.19 15.35
C PHE A 100 4.01 4.19 14.81
N PRO A 101 4.07 5.46 15.27
CA PRO A 101 5.06 6.42 14.77
C PRO A 101 6.50 5.96 14.99
N GLU A 102 6.75 5.38 16.17
CA GLU A 102 8.08 4.93 16.56
C GLU A 102 8.50 3.67 15.78
N VAL A 103 7.57 2.74 15.48
CA VAL A 103 7.89 1.59 14.63
C VAL A 103 8.20 2.02 13.20
N ILE A 104 7.44 2.97 12.62
CA ILE A 104 7.75 3.53 11.29
C ILE A 104 9.16 4.13 11.26
N LYS A 105 9.55 4.87 12.30
CA LYS A 105 10.90 5.42 12.43
C LYS A 105 11.97 4.32 12.49
N LEU A 106 11.74 3.23 13.20
CA LEU A 106 12.68 2.10 13.24
C LEU A 106 12.79 1.39 11.89
N LEU A 107 11.71 1.28 11.13
CA LEU A 107 11.75 0.74 9.77
C LEU A 107 12.55 1.64 8.82
N GLU A 108 12.50 2.97 8.99
CA GLU A 108 13.41 3.87 8.29
C GLU A 108 14.86 3.64 8.69
N ASP A 109 15.16 3.48 9.98
CA ASP A 109 16.52 3.17 10.46
C ASP A 109 17.06 1.87 9.84
N VAL A 110 16.21 0.87 9.63
CA VAL A 110 16.55 -0.36 8.91
C VAL A 110 16.87 -0.07 7.43
N SER A 111 16.03 0.70 6.74
CA SER A 111 16.31 1.14 5.35
C SER A 111 17.67 1.87 5.27
N ASN A 112 17.94 2.75 6.23
CA ASN A 112 19.18 3.50 6.33
C ASN A 112 20.41 2.60 6.58
N ALA A 113 20.23 1.48 7.29
CA ALA A 113 21.30 0.52 7.55
C ALA A 113 21.62 -0.37 6.34
N LEU A 114 20.67 -0.53 5.42
CA LEU A 114 20.84 -1.24 4.14
C LEU A 114 21.53 -0.39 3.09
N HIS A 115 21.49 0.94 3.22
CA HIS A 115 22.03 1.88 2.25
C HIS A 115 23.53 1.68 2.03
N GLU A 116 23.88 1.42 0.76
CA GLU A 116 25.24 1.52 0.22
C GLU A 116 25.30 2.66 -0.80
N ARG A 117 26.50 3.03 -1.25
CA ARG A 117 26.67 4.14 -2.19
C ARG A 117 25.79 3.90 -3.43
N ASP A 118 25.03 4.93 -3.81
CA ASP A 118 24.10 4.97 -4.97
C ASP A 118 22.86 4.06 -4.88
N ASN A 119 22.67 3.36 -3.76
CA ASN A 119 21.49 2.53 -3.50
C ASN A 119 20.38 3.31 -2.81
N CYS A 120 19.14 2.87 -3.05
CA CYS A 120 17.94 3.53 -2.56
C CYS A 120 17.91 3.56 -1.03
N LYS A 121 17.49 4.71 -0.51
CA LYS A 121 17.35 4.97 0.92
C LYS A 121 16.00 5.64 1.13
N CYS A 122 15.11 4.96 1.82
CA CYS A 122 13.78 5.50 2.05
C CYS A 122 13.77 6.46 3.24
N ILE A 123 13.04 7.56 3.07
CA ILE A 123 12.70 8.50 4.14
C ILE A 123 11.20 8.41 4.33
N PHE A 124 10.77 8.13 5.56
CA PHE A 124 9.36 7.91 5.88
C PHE A 124 8.79 9.07 6.67
N PHE A 125 7.49 9.32 6.45
CA PHE A 125 6.76 10.27 7.26
C PHE A 125 6.45 9.67 8.64
N LYS A 126 7.05 10.25 9.69
CA LYS A 126 6.99 9.70 11.07
C LYS A 126 5.91 10.33 11.92
N ASN A 127 5.50 11.56 11.63
CA ASN A 127 4.50 12.29 12.44
C ASN A 127 3.08 11.88 12.06
N THR A 128 2.78 10.58 12.15
CA THR A 128 1.49 10.01 11.75
C THR A 128 1.03 8.98 12.77
N ASN A 129 -0.25 9.03 13.13
CA ASN A 129 -0.90 7.98 13.91
C ASN A 129 -1.58 6.98 12.95
N LYS A 130 -2.11 5.87 13.49
CA LYS A 130 -2.79 4.83 12.70
C LYS A 130 -3.93 5.37 11.81
N GLU A 131 -4.73 6.29 12.31
CA GLU A 131 -5.90 6.84 11.60
C GLU A 131 -5.47 7.76 10.45
N THR A 132 -4.54 8.68 10.71
CA THR A 132 -3.96 9.55 9.69
C THR A 132 -3.27 8.73 8.60
N PHE A 133 -2.50 7.72 9.00
CA PHE A 133 -1.86 6.80 8.06
C PHE A 133 -2.89 6.05 7.20
N GLU A 134 -3.96 5.51 7.79
CA GLU A 134 -5.01 4.80 7.04
C GLU A 134 -5.63 5.71 5.96
N LYS A 135 -5.92 6.98 6.29
CA LYS A 135 -6.42 7.95 5.32
C LYS A 135 -5.43 8.16 4.16
N MET A 136 -4.16 8.40 4.48
CA MET A 136 -3.11 8.58 3.45
C MET A 136 -3.00 7.35 2.55
N LYS A 137 -3.02 6.15 3.13
CA LYS A 137 -2.95 4.90 2.38
C LYS A 137 -4.13 4.74 1.43
N VAL A 138 -5.36 4.92 1.94
CA VAL A 138 -6.57 4.82 1.10
C VAL A 138 -6.50 5.77 -0.08
N VAL A 139 -6.02 7.00 0.13
CA VAL A 139 -5.85 7.97 -0.96
C VAL A 139 -4.77 7.54 -1.92
N SER A 140 -3.60 7.13 -1.45
CA SER A 140 -2.51 6.67 -2.32
C SER A 140 -2.95 5.51 -3.21
N ASP A 141 -3.60 4.49 -2.63
CA ASP A 141 -4.11 3.34 -3.38
C ASP A 141 -5.19 3.77 -4.36
N TYR A 142 -6.16 4.59 -3.92
CA TYR A 142 -7.24 5.08 -4.79
C TYR A 142 -6.73 5.91 -5.96
N CYS A 143 -5.70 6.75 -5.74
CA CYS A 143 -5.05 7.53 -6.79
C CYS A 143 -4.42 6.65 -7.87
N GLU A 144 -3.81 5.54 -7.48
CA GLU A 144 -3.21 4.57 -8.41
C GLU A 144 -4.27 3.72 -9.12
N ASP A 145 -5.36 3.40 -8.42
CA ASP A 145 -6.38 2.48 -8.90
C ASP A 145 -7.50 3.15 -9.70
N HIS A 146 -7.65 4.48 -9.60
CA HIS A 146 -8.81 5.23 -10.07
C HIS A 146 -9.12 4.98 -11.56
N GLU A 147 -8.12 5.08 -12.43
CA GLU A 147 -8.32 4.93 -13.87
C GLU A 147 -8.80 3.51 -14.23
N GLN A 148 -8.25 2.49 -13.57
CA GLN A 148 -8.68 1.10 -13.80
C GLN A 148 -10.07 0.87 -13.25
N ILE A 149 -10.41 1.43 -12.08
CA ILE A 149 -11.77 1.36 -11.52
C ILE A 149 -12.76 2.01 -12.48
N GLU A 150 -12.48 3.22 -12.99
CA GLU A 150 -13.35 3.95 -13.92
C GLU A 150 -13.60 3.12 -15.19
N LYS A 151 -12.54 2.64 -15.83
CA LYS A 151 -12.63 1.80 -17.04
C LYS A 151 -13.42 0.51 -16.80
N THR A 152 -13.15 -0.20 -15.70
CA THR A 152 -13.85 -1.44 -15.39
C THR A 152 -15.33 -1.17 -15.07
N LEU A 153 -15.65 -0.10 -14.35
CA LEU A 153 -17.04 0.29 -14.13
C LEU A 153 -17.81 0.52 -15.43
N GLU A 154 -17.22 1.19 -16.43
CA GLU A 154 -17.86 1.39 -17.73
C GLU A 154 -18.14 0.06 -18.45
N LEU A 155 -17.19 -0.89 -18.41
CA LEU A 155 -17.38 -2.24 -18.98
C LEU A 155 -18.54 -3.01 -18.31
N HIS A 156 -18.73 -2.80 -17.01
CA HIS A 156 -19.80 -3.38 -16.21
C HIS A 156 -21.07 -2.50 -16.16
N LYS A 157 -21.21 -1.53 -17.09
CA LYS A 157 -22.35 -0.60 -17.19
C LYS A 157 -22.66 0.11 -15.86
N LYS A 158 -21.62 0.43 -15.10
CA LYS A 158 -21.68 1.03 -13.76
C LYS A 158 -22.50 0.21 -12.76
N THR A 159 -22.55 -1.11 -12.91
CA THR A 159 -23.21 -2.00 -11.95
C THR A 159 -22.18 -2.76 -11.13
N CYS A 160 -22.44 -2.88 -9.83
CA CYS A 160 -21.51 -3.50 -8.89
C CYS A 160 -22.25 -4.26 -7.78
N ASP A 161 -21.55 -5.11 -7.05
CA ASP A 161 -22.08 -5.70 -5.82
C ASP A 161 -21.93 -4.75 -4.62
N SER A 162 -22.52 -5.13 -3.48
CA SER A 162 -22.47 -4.31 -2.27
C SER A 162 -21.05 -4.13 -1.74
N LYS A 163 -20.19 -5.16 -1.84
CA LYS A 163 -18.82 -5.14 -1.33
C LYS A 163 -17.95 -4.14 -2.12
N PHE A 164 -18.05 -4.14 -3.44
CA PHE A 164 -17.34 -3.18 -4.28
C PHE A 164 -17.87 -1.76 -4.06
N ASN A 165 -19.19 -1.59 -3.95
CA ASN A 165 -19.77 -0.28 -3.66
C ASN A 165 -19.30 0.30 -2.33
N GLU A 166 -19.24 -0.50 -1.27
CA GLU A 166 -18.74 -0.08 0.05
C GLU A 166 -17.29 0.40 -0.03
N TYR A 167 -16.42 -0.36 -0.71
CA TYR A 167 -15.04 0.03 -0.97
C TYR A 167 -14.96 1.38 -1.71
N LEU A 168 -15.73 1.53 -2.80
CA LEU A 168 -15.71 2.71 -3.64
C LEU A 168 -16.18 3.97 -2.88
N LEU A 169 -17.24 3.84 -2.08
CA LEU A 169 -17.74 4.94 -1.24
C LEU A 169 -16.73 5.35 -0.17
N LYS A 170 -16.09 4.38 0.52
CA LYS A 170 -15.05 4.65 1.51
C LYS A 170 -13.87 5.39 0.87
N ALA A 171 -13.35 4.85 -0.24
CA ALA A 171 -12.20 5.43 -0.94
C ALA A 171 -12.49 6.85 -1.45
N THR A 172 -13.65 7.05 -2.09
CA THR A 172 -14.07 8.38 -2.58
C THR A 172 -14.23 9.37 -1.44
N SER A 173 -14.92 9.00 -0.35
CA SER A 173 -15.15 9.91 0.78
C SER A 173 -13.85 10.39 1.39
N ILE A 174 -12.90 9.47 1.62
CA ILE A 174 -11.59 9.80 2.19
C ILE A 174 -10.78 10.65 1.19
N TYR A 175 -10.82 10.33 -0.11
CA TYR A 175 -10.19 11.17 -1.13
C TYR A 175 -10.72 12.60 -1.13
N GLU A 176 -12.03 12.81 -1.03
CA GLU A 176 -12.60 14.16 -1.00
C GLU A 176 -12.19 14.95 0.23
N GLU A 177 -12.11 14.29 1.40
CA GLU A 177 -11.61 14.88 2.64
C GLU A 177 -10.14 15.32 2.49
N VAL A 178 -9.28 14.41 2.04
CA VAL A 178 -7.85 14.68 1.89
C VAL A 178 -7.58 15.69 0.78
N TYR A 179 -8.31 15.64 -0.34
CA TYR A 179 -8.20 16.62 -1.41
C TYR A 179 -8.42 18.04 -0.87
N LYS A 180 -9.51 18.28 -0.12
CA LYS A 180 -9.77 19.56 0.54
C LYS A 180 -8.66 19.96 1.51
N CYS A 181 -8.11 19.00 2.25
CA CYS A 181 -6.98 19.25 3.13
C CYS A 181 -5.73 19.72 2.35
N THR A 182 -5.45 19.14 1.18
CA THR A 182 -4.31 19.51 0.32
C THR A 182 -4.45 20.85 -0.41
N GLU A 183 -5.66 21.42 -0.46
CA GLU A 183 -5.89 22.76 -1.01
C GLU A 183 -5.31 23.84 -0.09
N ASN A 184 -5.45 23.65 1.23
CA ASN A 184 -5.00 24.62 2.25
C ASN A 184 -3.79 24.13 3.06
N ASN A 185 -3.33 22.89 2.85
CA ASN A 185 -2.32 22.20 3.65
C ASN A 185 -2.61 22.33 5.16
N SER A 186 -3.87 22.11 5.55
CA SER A 186 -4.33 22.36 6.93
C SER A 186 -3.70 21.43 7.97
N GLU A 187 -3.18 20.28 7.54
CA GLU A 187 -2.47 19.33 8.37
C GLU A 187 -1.19 18.87 7.66
N GLU A 188 -0.16 18.49 8.43
CA GLU A 188 1.16 18.13 7.91
C GLU A 188 1.08 16.96 6.91
N TYR A 189 0.26 15.95 7.22
CA TYR A 189 0.11 14.76 6.38
C TYR A 189 -0.46 15.10 4.98
N CYS A 190 -1.16 16.23 4.83
CA CYS A 190 -1.76 16.65 3.57
C CYS A 190 -0.72 17.15 2.58
N SER A 191 0.32 17.82 3.06
CA SER A 191 1.49 18.17 2.23
C SER A 191 2.25 16.90 1.80
N VAL A 192 2.39 15.95 2.73
CA VAL A 192 3.11 14.69 2.52
C VAL A 192 2.43 13.81 1.47
N ILE A 193 1.12 13.57 1.57
CA ILE A 193 0.40 12.78 0.56
C ILE A 193 0.42 13.45 -0.83
N LYS A 194 0.40 14.79 -0.87
CA LYS A 194 0.52 15.57 -2.11
C LYS A 194 1.89 15.39 -2.78
N GLU A 195 2.94 15.23 -1.99
CA GLU A 195 4.28 14.89 -2.48
C GLU A 195 4.39 13.43 -2.92
N HIS A 196 3.75 12.50 -2.21
CA HIS A 196 3.79 11.08 -2.55
C HIS A 196 3.08 10.75 -3.87
N VAL A 197 1.93 11.39 -4.14
CA VAL A 197 1.12 11.15 -5.37
C VAL A 197 0.70 12.47 -6.04
N PRO A 198 1.65 13.28 -6.55
CA PRO A 198 1.38 14.64 -6.99
C PRO A 198 0.43 14.72 -8.18
N SER A 199 0.48 13.74 -9.09
CA SER A 199 -0.44 13.65 -10.23
C SER A 199 -1.91 13.60 -9.82
N CYS A 200 -2.22 12.98 -8.67
CA CYS A 200 -3.57 12.80 -8.17
C CYS A 200 -4.22 14.09 -7.65
N PHE A 201 -3.40 15.10 -7.33
CA PHE A 201 -3.88 16.39 -6.82
C PHE A 201 -3.74 17.52 -7.84
N LYS A 202 -3.03 17.31 -8.97
CA LYS A 202 -2.99 18.27 -10.09
C LYS A 202 -4.38 18.53 -10.67
N LYS A 203 -5.20 17.48 -10.77
CA LYS A 203 -6.61 17.55 -11.17
C LYS A 203 -7.41 16.67 -10.24
N LYS A 204 -8.49 17.20 -9.68
CA LYS A 204 -9.42 16.42 -8.85
C LYS A 204 -9.94 15.23 -9.66
N LEU A 205 -9.82 14.03 -9.08
CA LEU A 205 -10.36 12.81 -9.66
C LEU A 205 -11.89 12.87 -9.75
N SER A 206 -12.46 12.24 -10.78
CA SER A 206 -13.91 12.14 -10.92
C SER A 206 -14.49 11.31 -9.78
N HIS A 207 -15.67 11.73 -9.30
CA HIS A 207 -16.41 10.94 -8.32
C HIS A 207 -17.01 9.71 -9.03
N LEU A 208 -16.47 8.54 -8.72
CA LEU A 208 -16.92 7.27 -9.26
C LEU A 208 -18.08 6.72 -8.42
N LYS A 209 -19.08 6.16 -9.09
CA LYS A 209 -20.26 5.55 -8.46
C LYS A 209 -20.74 4.36 -9.26
N CYS A 210 -21.42 3.44 -8.59
CA CYS A 210 -22.06 2.30 -9.22
C CYS A 210 -23.46 2.02 -8.64
N GLU A 211 -24.31 1.40 -9.46
CA GLU A 211 -25.62 0.89 -9.08
C GLU A 211 -25.46 -0.51 -8.50
N ILE A 212 -25.90 -0.69 -7.25
CA ILE A 212 -25.82 -1.99 -6.58
C ILE A 212 -26.81 -2.97 -7.22
N LYS A 213 -26.32 -4.13 -7.67
CA LYS A 213 -27.15 -5.25 -8.13
C LYS A 213 -26.78 -6.54 -7.39
N GLN A 214 -27.79 -7.36 -7.14
CA GLN A 214 -27.64 -8.66 -6.50
C GLN A 214 -26.90 -9.62 -7.44
N VAL A 215 -25.83 -10.25 -6.95
CA VAL A 215 -25.11 -11.30 -7.67
C VAL A 215 -25.85 -12.62 -7.45
N SER A 216 -26.32 -13.29 -8.52
CA SER A 216 -26.88 -14.63 -8.39
C SER A 216 -25.79 -15.64 -7.99
N ALA A 217 -26.14 -16.68 -7.23
CA ALA A 217 -25.17 -17.65 -6.69
C ALA A 217 -24.31 -18.33 -7.79
N GLU A 218 -24.87 -18.49 -8.99
CA GLU A 218 -24.22 -19.07 -10.17
C GLU A 218 -23.15 -18.16 -10.81
N ASN A 219 -23.14 -16.87 -10.48
CA ASN A 219 -22.27 -15.86 -11.08
C ASN A 219 -21.22 -15.29 -10.11
N LYS A 220 -21.07 -15.83 -8.89
CA LYS A 220 -20.01 -15.39 -7.97
C LYS A 220 -18.64 -15.67 -8.59
N GLY A 221 -17.88 -14.63 -8.86
CA GLY A 221 -16.52 -14.73 -9.33
C GLY A 221 -15.63 -15.22 -8.19
N GLU A 222 -14.96 -16.34 -8.38
CA GLU A 222 -13.82 -16.70 -7.55
C GLU A 222 -12.66 -15.76 -7.91
N SER A 223 -12.18 -14.98 -6.93
CA SER A 223 -10.86 -14.39 -7.07
C SER A 223 -9.85 -15.48 -6.72
N GLN A 224 -8.87 -15.70 -7.60
CA GLN A 224 -7.71 -16.56 -7.32
C GLN A 224 -6.89 -16.05 -6.12
N TYR A 225 -7.14 -14.81 -5.66
CA TYR A 225 -6.52 -14.20 -4.48
C TYR A 225 -7.39 -14.29 -3.20
N ASN A 226 -8.60 -14.88 -3.28
CA ASN A 226 -9.43 -15.15 -2.08
C ASN A 226 -9.02 -16.45 -1.37
N THR A 227 -8.05 -17.19 -1.89
CA THR A 227 -7.45 -18.34 -1.21
C THR A 227 -6.30 -17.84 -0.35
N THR A 228 -6.15 -18.40 0.85
CA THR A 228 -5.00 -18.27 1.75
C THR A 228 -3.69 -18.85 1.16
N ILE A 229 -3.58 -18.91 -0.17
CA ILE A 229 -2.51 -19.54 -0.93
C ILE A 229 -1.93 -18.45 -1.84
N LEU A 230 -0.72 -17.99 -1.52
CA LEU A 230 0.13 -17.25 -2.45
C LEU A 230 0.45 -18.20 -3.61
N ASP A 231 -0.32 -18.12 -4.69
CA ASP A 231 -0.07 -18.89 -5.91
C ASP A 231 1.03 -18.19 -6.74
N PRO A 232 2.22 -18.80 -6.93
CA PRO A 232 3.34 -18.23 -7.65
C PRO A 232 3.17 -18.17 -9.18
N GLU A 233 2.11 -18.75 -9.76
CA GLU A 233 2.07 -19.03 -11.21
C GLU A 233 1.61 -17.91 -12.15
N TYR A 234 1.26 -16.71 -11.65
CA TYR A 234 0.87 -15.58 -12.53
C TYR A 234 1.79 -14.35 -12.45
N VAL A 235 3.09 -14.61 -12.37
CA VAL A 235 4.10 -13.70 -12.95
C VAL A 235 4.01 -13.87 -14.46
N ILE A 236 3.32 -12.95 -15.13
CA ILE A 236 3.22 -12.88 -16.60
C ILE A 236 4.64 -12.93 -17.19
N ASN A 237 4.84 -13.84 -18.15
CA ASN A 237 6.03 -14.01 -19.01
C ASN A 237 6.72 -12.70 -19.39
#